data_AF-A0A3S5B0J1-F1
#
_entry.id   AF-A0A3S5B0J1-F1
#
_cell.length_a   1.000
_cell.length_b   1.000
_cell.length_c   1.000
_cell.angle_alpha   90.00
_cell.angle_beta   90.00
_cell.angle_gamma   90.00
#
_symmetry.space_group_name_H-M   'P 1'
#
loop_
_entity.id
_entity.type
_entity.pdbx_description
1 polymer ?
#
loop_
_entity_poly.entity_id
_entity_poly.type
_entity_poly.pdbx_seq_one_letter_code
_entity_poly.pdbx_strand_id
1 'polypeptide(L)'
;MCMEQFYVVLGNCRIPGLPEDSLRMRRASFDDLKLSSHICVFVSGQVFEVACYHPDSGQPCSVAELSASLDRCLHLATSSKTSSDGVGVCTSLPRDDWAKLYGKLRRDPQNADVLDSIESSLIVVCLDKATHVPLSENQLRDRKPTPGYSRSLFISPRETANASNTLHGFGPLKKEGNSSNRWFDKTIQLITSRDGSVGVNFEHTPSDAGAIIALVNAMLTREKQGSIETSDSMSLIRSGNLDRMVRTLAWNLDSADQEMTSRAGDNIQT
;
A
#
# COMPACT_ATOMS: atom_id res chain seq x y z
N MET A 1 17.93 24.02 -2.12
CA MET A 1 16.51 23.67 -2.00
C MET A 1 16.18 23.42 -0.53
N CYS A 2 14.94 23.67 -0.10
CA CYS A 2 14.48 23.35 1.26
C CYS A 2 14.36 21.82 1.43
N MET A 3 14.68 21.29 2.62
CA MET A 3 14.66 19.84 2.92
C MET A 3 13.42 19.39 3.70
N GLU A 4 12.48 20.29 3.99
CA GLU A 4 11.29 19.98 4.82
C GLU A 4 10.46 18.80 4.27
N GLN A 5 10.32 18.73 2.94
CA GLN A 5 9.53 17.68 2.28
C GLN A 5 10.03 16.27 2.61
N PHE A 6 11.34 16.08 2.84
CA PHE A 6 11.92 14.77 3.16
C PHE A 6 11.49 14.24 4.53
N TYR A 7 11.19 15.13 5.48
CA TYR A 7 10.77 14.74 6.83
C TYR A 7 9.29 14.36 6.91
N VAL A 8 8.53 14.57 5.83
CA VAL A 8 7.08 14.34 5.80
C VAL A 8 6.65 13.25 4.80
N VAL A 9 7.59 12.59 4.12
CA VAL A 9 7.29 11.46 3.21
C VAL A 9 6.89 10.19 3.98
N LEU A 10 7.52 9.93 5.12
CA LEU A 10 7.31 8.71 5.91
C LEU A 10 6.45 8.99 7.14
N GLY A 11 5.62 8.02 7.53
CA GLY A 11 4.89 8.07 8.81
C GLY A 11 3.65 8.97 8.81
N ASN A 12 3.31 9.58 7.67
CA ASN A 12 2.20 10.51 7.56
C ASN A 12 1.00 9.89 6.84
N CYS A 13 -0.16 10.47 7.10
CA CYS A 13 -1.42 10.06 6.50
C CYS A 13 -2.38 11.25 6.47
N ARG A 14 -3.07 11.43 5.35
CA ARG A 14 -4.20 12.35 5.25
C ARG A 14 -5.38 11.78 6.02
N ILE A 15 -6.08 12.62 6.77
CA ILE A 15 -7.24 12.23 7.57
C ILE A 15 -8.46 12.93 6.96
N PRO A 16 -9.48 12.18 6.50
CA PRO A 16 -10.67 12.79 5.94
C PRO A 16 -11.45 13.52 7.03
N GLY A 17 -11.97 14.71 6.71
CA GLY A 17 -12.69 15.54 7.67
C GLY A 17 -13.74 16.42 7.02
N LEU A 18 -14.66 16.94 7.84
CA LEU A 18 -15.64 17.95 7.43
C LEU A 18 -15.44 19.19 8.32
N PRO A 19 -15.34 20.41 7.74
CA PRO A 19 -15.45 20.73 6.31
C PRO A 19 -14.19 20.47 5.49
N GLU A 20 -13.06 20.15 6.14
CA GLU A 20 -11.77 19.99 5.51
C GLU A 20 -11.02 18.78 6.05
N ASP A 21 -10.14 18.24 5.21
CA ASP A 21 -9.22 17.17 5.60
C ASP A 21 -8.05 17.75 6.41
N SER A 22 -7.40 16.89 7.19
CA SER A 22 -6.18 17.25 7.92
C SER A 22 -5.05 16.29 7.60
N LEU A 23 -3.81 16.66 7.96
CA LEU A 23 -2.67 15.78 7.83
C LEU A 23 -2.26 15.31 9.21
N ARG A 24 -2.33 14.00 9.46
CA ARG A 24 -1.69 13.41 10.64
C ARG A 24 -0.20 13.37 10.39
N MET A 25 0.47 14.43 10.82
CA MET A 25 1.92 14.48 10.84
C MET A 25 2.43 13.77 12.07
N ARG A 26 3.08 12.62 11.91
CA ARG A 26 3.92 12.08 12.98
C ARG A 26 5.28 12.78 12.91
N ARG A 27 5.27 14.11 13.11
CA ARG A 27 6.51 14.88 13.26
C ARG A 27 7.23 14.27 14.45
N ALA A 28 8.49 13.88 14.24
CA ALA A 28 9.45 13.81 15.31
C ALA A 28 9.54 15.23 15.89
N SER A 29 8.70 15.57 16.87
CA SER A 29 9.15 16.55 17.85
C SER A 29 10.38 15.91 18.48
N PHE A 30 11.48 16.67 18.60
CA PHE A 30 12.74 16.16 19.12
C PHE A 30 12.59 15.49 20.50
N ASP A 31 11.50 15.79 21.23
CA ASP A 31 11.23 15.33 22.59
C ASP A 31 10.20 14.19 22.72
N ASP A 32 9.45 13.83 21.67
CA ASP A 32 8.40 12.79 21.74
C ASP A 32 8.51 11.78 20.57
N LEU A 33 9.63 11.07 20.55
CA LEU A 33 9.97 10.06 19.54
C LEU A 33 9.30 8.72 19.84
N LYS A 34 7.97 8.65 19.82
CA LYS A 34 7.33 7.39 19.43
C LYS A 34 7.32 7.31 17.91
N LEU A 35 8.50 7.13 17.33
CA LEU A 35 8.67 6.94 15.89
C LEU A 35 7.84 5.72 15.45
N SER A 36 7.28 5.80 14.25
CA SER A 36 6.61 4.63 13.68
C SER A 36 7.63 3.53 13.45
N SER A 37 7.33 2.32 13.93
CA SER A 37 8.24 1.17 13.89
C SER A 37 7.65 0.02 13.08
N HIS A 38 6.60 0.28 12.30
CA HIS A 38 5.86 -0.73 11.54
C HIS A 38 5.43 -0.20 10.17
N ILE A 39 5.10 -1.13 9.28
CA ILE A 39 4.42 -0.88 8.01
C ILE A 39 3.05 -1.56 8.03
N CYS A 40 2.14 -1.10 7.18
CA CYS A 40 0.91 -1.84 6.91
C CYS A 40 1.02 -2.52 5.54
N VAL A 41 0.72 -3.82 5.51
CA VAL A 41 0.75 -4.64 4.31
C VAL A 41 -0.68 -4.97 3.88
N PHE A 42 -1.02 -4.66 2.65
CA PHE A 42 -2.30 -4.95 2.03
C PHE A 42 -2.16 -6.16 1.12
N VAL A 43 -2.98 -7.20 1.37
CA VAL A 43 -3.03 -8.42 0.55
C VAL A 43 -4.49 -8.79 0.27
N SER A 44 -4.91 -8.70 -0.99
CA SER A 44 -6.30 -8.96 -1.41
C SER A 44 -7.35 -8.21 -0.58
N GLY A 45 -7.06 -6.97 -0.17
CA GLY A 45 -7.94 -6.13 0.65
C GLY A 45 -7.86 -6.37 2.16
N GLN A 46 -7.12 -7.39 2.60
CA GLN A 46 -6.79 -7.61 4.01
C GLN A 46 -5.62 -6.72 4.42
N VAL A 47 -5.60 -6.31 5.69
CA VAL A 47 -4.55 -5.46 6.25
C VAL A 47 -3.79 -6.21 7.34
N PHE A 48 -2.47 -6.09 7.30
CA PHE A 48 -1.56 -6.65 8.29
C PHE A 48 -0.63 -5.55 8.79
N GLU A 49 -0.41 -5.49 10.09
CA GLU A 49 0.65 -4.69 10.69
C GLU A 49 1.92 -5.54 10.74
N VAL A 50 3.02 -5.03 10.21
CA VAL A 50 4.33 -5.70 10.20
C VAL A 50 5.37 -4.84 10.89
N ALA A 51 5.95 -5.36 11.98
CA ALA A 51 7.01 -4.69 12.72
C ALA A 51 8.31 -4.62 11.89
N CYS A 52 8.87 -3.42 11.76
CA CYS A 52 10.16 -3.16 11.14
C CYS A 52 11.31 -3.08 12.14
N TYR A 53 10.98 -3.05 13.44
CA TYR A 53 11.93 -3.10 14.53
C TYR A 53 11.47 -4.15 15.53
N HIS A 54 12.40 -4.89 16.11
CA HIS A 54 12.10 -5.86 17.14
C HIS A 54 11.51 -5.16 18.38
N PRO A 55 10.34 -5.58 18.88
CA PRO A 55 9.71 -4.96 20.04
C PRO A 55 10.57 -4.99 21.31
N ASP A 56 11.38 -6.04 21.47
CA ASP A 56 12.17 -6.27 22.69
C ASP A 56 13.52 -5.52 22.65
N SER A 57 14.19 -5.46 21.49
CA SER A 57 15.54 -4.91 21.37
C SER A 57 15.60 -3.52 20.72
N GLY A 58 14.53 -3.08 20.07
CA GLY A 58 14.49 -1.84 19.29
C GLY A 58 15.40 -1.85 18.05
N GLN A 59 16.01 -2.99 17.71
CA GLN A 59 16.87 -3.11 16.53
C GLN A 59 16.04 -3.28 15.25
N PRO A 60 16.50 -2.75 14.11
CA PRO A 60 15.83 -2.97 12.83
C PRO A 60 15.77 -4.47 12.49
N CYS A 61 14.64 -4.92 11.95
CA CYS A 61 14.51 -6.28 11.42
C CYS A 61 15.43 -6.47 10.22
N SER A 62 16.00 -7.66 10.07
CA SER A 62 16.76 -8.05 8.89
C SER A 62 15.87 -8.18 7.65
N VAL A 63 16.48 -8.15 6.46
CA VAL A 63 15.77 -8.36 5.18
C VAL A 63 15.05 -9.70 5.15
N ALA A 64 15.66 -10.75 5.72
CA ALA A 64 15.08 -12.08 5.76
C ALA A 64 13.86 -12.16 6.69
N GLU A 65 13.89 -11.49 7.84
CA GLU A 65 12.74 -11.43 8.74
C GLU A 65 11.59 -10.64 8.14
N LEU A 66 11.89 -9.53 7.46
CA LEU A 66 10.88 -8.76 6.70
C LEU A 66 10.29 -9.60 5.56
N SER A 67 11.12 -10.31 4.78
CA SER A 67 10.65 -11.21 3.71
C SER A 67 9.75 -12.31 4.27
N ALA A 68 10.17 -12.98 5.34
CA ALA A 68 9.37 -14.01 6.00
C ALA A 68 8.06 -13.45 6.57
N SER A 69 8.05 -12.18 7.02
CA SER A 69 6.84 -11.50 7.49
C SER A 69 5.86 -11.24 6.33
N LEU A 70 6.36 -10.82 5.16
CA LEU A 70 5.54 -10.65 3.96
C LEU A 70 4.98 -11.98 3.46
N ASP A 71 5.79 -13.04 3.44
CA ASP A 71 5.34 -14.40 3.11
C ASP A 71 4.24 -14.87 4.07
N ARG A 72 4.38 -14.56 5.37
CA ARG A 72 3.34 -14.86 6.36
C ARG A 72 2.06 -14.09 6.10
N CYS A 73 2.11 -12.81 5.74
CA CYS A 73 0.93 -12.03 5.35
C CYS A 73 0.21 -12.68 4.17
N LEU A 74 0.95 -13.11 3.13
CA LEU A 74 0.39 -13.80 1.97
C LEU A 74 -0.26 -15.14 2.34
N HIS A 75 0.40 -15.92 3.22
CA HIS A 75 -0.15 -17.19 3.71
C HIS A 75 -1.43 -16.99 4.53
N LEU A 76 -1.45 -16.01 5.44
CA LEU A 76 -2.63 -15.69 6.24
C LEU A 76 -3.79 -15.22 5.34
N ALA A 77 -3.48 -14.41 4.33
CA ALA A 77 -4.50 -13.91 3.42
C ALA A 77 -5.12 -14.98 2.53
N THR A 78 -4.33 -15.95 2.07
CA THR A 78 -4.82 -17.07 1.27
C THR A 78 -5.55 -18.12 2.11
N SER A 79 -5.20 -18.28 3.38
CA SER A 79 -5.82 -19.25 4.29
C SER A 79 -7.14 -18.73 4.89
N SER A 80 -7.33 -17.41 4.93
CA SER A 80 -8.56 -16.83 5.46
C SER A 80 -9.73 -17.05 4.52
N LYS A 81 -10.81 -17.66 5.02
CA LYS A 81 -12.10 -17.77 4.32
C LYS A 81 -12.92 -16.48 4.42
N THR A 82 -12.52 -15.54 5.27
CA THR A 82 -13.20 -14.26 5.39
C THR A 82 -12.74 -13.36 4.26
N SER A 83 -13.69 -12.98 3.40
CA SER A 83 -13.51 -11.80 2.55
C SER A 83 -13.36 -10.62 3.51
N SER A 84 -12.15 -10.11 3.72
CA SER A 84 -12.08 -8.79 4.36
C SER A 84 -12.60 -7.82 3.33
N ASP A 85 -13.74 -7.24 3.65
CA ASP A 85 -14.43 -6.29 2.80
C ASP A 85 -13.48 -5.13 2.54
N GLY A 86 -13.33 -4.76 1.27
CA GLY A 86 -12.26 -3.93 0.77
C GLY A 86 -12.33 -2.48 1.20
N VAL A 87 -12.35 -2.17 2.50
CA VAL A 87 -12.44 -0.82 3.09
C VAL A 87 -11.39 0.12 2.50
N GLY A 88 -10.22 -0.40 2.11
CA GLY A 88 -9.21 0.37 1.39
C GLY A 88 -9.75 1.09 0.15
N VAL A 89 -10.69 0.49 -0.58
CA VAL A 89 -11.34 1.08 -1.74
C VAL A 89 -12.18 2.32 -1.38
N CYS A 90 -12.70 2.40 -0.16
CA CYS A 90 -13.51 3.54 0.28
C CYS A 90 -12.69 4.83 0.35
N THR A 91 -11.36 4.74 0.45
CA THR A 91 -10.48 5.92 0.40
C THR A 91 -10.48 6.61 -0.97
N SER A 92 -11.04 5.99 -2.02
CA SER A 92 -11.23 6.60 -3.34
C SER A 92 -12.59 7.30 -3.52
N LEU A 93 -13.47 7.26 -2.53
CA LEU A 93 -14.76 7.96 -2.58
C LEU A 93 -14.58 9.48 -2.60
N PRO A 94 -15.62 10.25 -3.02
CA PRO A 94 -15.65 11.69 -2.77
C PRO A 94 -15.33 12.00 -1.30
N ARG A 95 -14.54 13.06 -1.05
CA ARG A 95 -13.95 13.32 0.27
C ARG A 95 -14.98 13.46 1.38
N ASP A 96 -16.10 14.12 1.12
CA ASP A 96 -17.20 14.25 2.10
C ASP A 96 -17.85 12.91 2.45
N ASP A 97 -17.98 12.00 1.48
CA ASP A 97 -18.56 10.68 1.70
C ASP A 97 -17.58 9.78 2.45
N TRP A 98 -16.29 9.87 2.10
CA TRP A 98 -15.24 9.19 2.84
C TRP A 98 -15.13 9.70 4.28
N ALA A 99 -15.20 11.01 4.52
CA ALA A 99 -15.16 11.59 5.86
C ALA A 99 -16.32 11.10 6.75
N LYS A 100 -17.54 11.02 6.20
CA LYS A 100 -18.70 10.47 6.92
C LYS A 100 -18.50 8.99 7.27
N LEU A 101 -18.03 8.18 6.31
CA LEU A 101 -17.80 6.75 6.51
C LEU A 101 -16.65 6.51 7.49
N TYR A 102 -15.53 7.19 7.32
CA TYR A 102 -14.39 7.16 8.23
C TYR A 102 -14.82 7.50 9.67
N GLY A 103 -15.63 8.56 9.84
CA GLY A 103 -16.18 8.93 11.14
C GLY A 103 -17.15 7.89 11.72
N LYS A 104 -17.85 7.10 10.89
CA LYS A 104 -18.65 5.95 11.33
C LYS A 104 -17.76 4.80 11.77
N LEU A 105 -16.81 4.39 10.94
CA LEU A 105 -15.88 3.28 11.21
C LEU A 105 -15.12 3.51 12.52
N ARG A 106 -14.60 4.72 12.73
CA ARG A 106 -13.76 5.06 13.89
C ARG A 106 -14.49 5.08 15.24
N ARG A 107 -15.82 4.95 15.27
CA ARG A 107 -16.59 4.80 16.53
C ARG A 107 -16.45 3.42 17.15
N ASP A 108 -16.22 2.41 16.32
CA ASP A 108 -15.96 1.05 16.80
C ASP A 108 -14.49 0.94 17.23
N PRO A 109 -14.20 0.48 18.46
CA PRO A 109 -12.82 0.40 18.97
C PRO A 109 -11.89 -0.51 18.16
N GLN A 110 -12.42 -1.58 17.56
CA GLN A 110 -11.62 -2.49 16.74
C GLN A 110 -11.26 -1.82 15.41
N ASN A 111 -12.21 -1.17 14.75
CA ASN A 111 -11.93 -0.39 13.54
C ASN A 111 -11.01 0.80 13.80
N ALA A 112 -11.14 1.46 14.95
CA ALA A 112 -10.26 2.55 15.36
C ALA A 112 -8.80 2.07 15.49
N ASP A 113 -8.57 0.87 16.06
CA ASP A 113 -7.23 0.26 16.12
C ASP A 113 -6.65 -0.02 14.73
N VAL A 114 -7.47 -0.50 13.78
CA VAL A 114 -7.04 -0.70 12.39
C VAL A 114 -6.66 0.64 11.73
N LEU A 115 -7.49 1.67 11.88
CA LEU A 115 -7.24 3.00 11.36
C LEU A 115 -5.97 3.61 11.97
N ASP A 116 -5.80 3.54 13.29
CA ASP A 116 -4.61 4.04 13.97
C ASP A 116 -3.34 3.30 13.52
N SER A 117 -3.40 1.98 13.28
CA SER A 117 -2.28 1.24 12.73
C SER A 117 -1.90 1.73 11.32
N ILE A 118 -2.87 1.89 10.41
CA ILE A 118 -2.62 2.37 9.04
C ILE A 118 -2.10 3.80 9.02
N GLU A 119 -2.79 4.71 9.71
CA GLU A 119 -2.42 6.12 9.78
C GLU A 119 -1.00 6.31 10.29
N SER A 120 -0.65 5.53 11.31
CA SER A 120 0.59 5.68 12.02
C SER A 120 1.74 4.89 11.37
N SER A 121 1.50 3.90 10.50
CA SER A 121 2.54 3.13 9.79
C SER A 121 3.56 3.99 9.04
N LEU A 122 4.79 3.51 8.81
CA LEU A 122 5.80 4.25 8.04
C LEU A 122 5.37 4.43 6.59
N ILE A 123 4.96 3.33 5.96
CA ILE A 123 4.49 3.22 4.58
C ILE A 123 3.41 2.15 4.51
N VAL A 124 2.66 2.13 3.42
CA VAL A 124 1.83 0.98 3.04
C VAL A 124 2.55 0.16 1.95
N VAL A 125 2.44 -1.16 2.02
CA VAL A 125 2.95 -2.09 1.00
C VAL A 125 1.80 -2.91 0.45
N CYS A 126 1.56 -2.87 -0.85
CA CYS A 126 0.47 -3.58 -1.52
C CYS A 126 1.03 -4.79 -2.27
N LEU A 127 0.69 -6.00 -1.81
CA LEU A 127 1.01 -7.25 -2.51
C LEU A 127 -0.15 -7.60 -3.45
N ASP A 128 0.00 -7.21 -4.71
CA ASP A 128 -1.04 -7.25 -5.72
C ASP A 128 -1.09 -8.58 -6.48
N LYS A 129 -2.29 -8.91 -6.96
CA LYS A 129 -2.48 -9.95 -7.97
C LYS A 129 -1.87 -9.51 -9.30
N ALA A 130 -1.61 -10.47 -10.18
CA ALA A 130 -1.11 -10.18 -11.52
C ALA A 130 -2.14 -9.34 -12.30
N THR A 131 -1.67 -8.42 -13.14
CA THR A 131 -2.55 -7.57 -13.96
C THR A 131 -3.09 -8.28 -15.20
N HIS A 132 -2.75 -9.56 -15.39
CA HIS A 132 -3.19 -10.45 -16.47
C HIS A 132 -2.93 -9.93 -17.91
N VAL A 133 -2.05 -8.95 -18.09
CA VAL A 133 -1.62 -8.52 -19.43
C VAL A 133 -0.59 -9.51 -20.00
N PRO A 134 -0.84 -10.15 -21.16
CA PRO A 134 0.04 -11.18 -21.70
C PRO A 134 1.47 -10.67 -22.01
N LEU A 135 2.47 -11.47 -21.66
CA LEU A 135 3.91 -11.23 -21.91
C LEU A 135 4.34 -11.34 -23.40
N SER A 136 3.41 -11.48 -24.33
CA SER A 136 3.73 -11.76 -25.74
C SER A 136 4.32 -10.52 -26.43
N GLU A 137 5.65 -10.45 -26.49
CA GLU A 137 6.42 -9.48 -27.27
C GLU A 137 6.00 -9.41 -28.74
N ASN A 138 5.48 -10.51 -29.28
CA ASN A 138 5.05 -10.59 -30.68
C ASN A 138 3.84 -9.67 -30.98
N GLN A 139 2.98 -9.35 -30.00
CA GLN A 139 1.87 -8.42 -30.22
C GLN A 139 2.25 -6.94 -30.03
N LEU A 140 3.44 -6.65 -29.50
CA LEU A 140 3.99 -5.30 -29.39
C LEU A 140 4.62 -4.83 -30.71
N ARG A 141 5.15 -5.76 -31.52
CA ARG A 141 5.87 -5.45 -32.78
C ARG A 141 4.96 -4.99 -33.92
N ASP A 142 3.69 -5.42 -33.94
CA ASP A 142 2.78 -5.17 -35.07
C ASP A 142 1.90 -3.91 -34.93
N ARG A 143 2.00 -3.16 -33.82
CA ARG A 143 1.21 -1.93 -33.64
C ARG A 143 1.89 -0.73 -34.30
N LYS A 144 1.29 -0.23 -35.38
CA LYS A 144 1.69 1.04 -36.01
C LYS A 144 1.53 2.19 -35.01
N PRO A 145 2.46 3.16 -34.97
CA PRO A 145 2.34 4.32 -34.11
C PRO A 145 1.04 5.07 -34.39
N THR A 146 0.38 5.56 -33.34
CA THR A 146 -0.76 6.47 -33.48
C THR A 146 -0.31 7.70 -34.28
N PRO A 147 -0.98 8.08 -35.38
CA PRO A 147 -0.61 9.27 -36.15
C PRO A 147 -0.57 10.50 -35.23
N GLY A 148 0.57 11.20 -35.19
CA GLY A 148 0.78 12.39 -34.36
C GLY A 148 1.56 12.19 -33.07
N TYR A 149 1.89 10.95 -32.67
CA TYR A 149 2.72 10.67 -31.51
C TYR A 149 4.12 10.17 -31.91
N SER A 150 5.16 10.71 -31.27
CA SER A 150 6.56 10.28 -31.46
C SER A 150 6.73 8.79 -31.13
N ARG A 151 7.58 8.08 -31.88
CA ARG A 151 7.94 6.68 -31.61
C ARG A 151 8.60 6.48 -30.23
N SER A 152 9.10 7.56 -29.62
CA SER A 152 9.62 7.61 -28.24
C SER A 152 8.53 7.65 -27.14
N LEU A 153 7.25 7.70 -27.51
CA LEU A 153 6.09 7.72 -26.61
C LEU A 153 5.26 6.43 -26.71
N PHE A 154 5.81 5.36 -27.26
CA PHE A 154 5.11 4.08 -27.31
C PHE A 154 5.07 3.46 -25.92
N ILE A 155 4.04 3.79 -25.14
CA ILE A 155 3.70 3.11 -23.91
C ILE A 155 3.08 1.76 -24.31
N SER A 156 3.76 0.68 -23.99
CA SER A 156 3.26 -0.67 -24.20
C SER A 156 1.94 -0.88 -23.43
N PRO A 157 1.01 -1.73 -23.90
CA PRO A 157 -0.17 -2.11 -23.13
C PRO A 157 0.15 -2.58 -21.71
N ARG A 158 1.33 -3.19 -21.50
CA ARG A 158 1.84 -3.55 -20.18
C ARG A 158 2.14 -2.32 -19.33
N GLU A 159 2.88 -1.35 -19.84
CA GLU A 159 3.16 -0.11 -19.11
C GLU A 159 1.88 0.67 -18.81
N THR A 160 0.92 0.70 -19.73
CA THR A 160 -0.40 1.32 -19.49
C THR A 160 -1.15 0.60 -18.38
N ALA A 161 -1.20 -0.73 -18.40
CA ALA A 161 -1.86 -1.51 -17.35
C ALA A 161 -1.16 -1.38 -16.00
N ASN A 162 0.17 -1.36 -15.99
CA ASN A 162 0.97 -1.15 -14.78
C ASN A 162 0.75 0.25 -14.21
N ALA A 163 0.69 1.28 -15.06
CA ALA A 163 0.38 2.64 -14.66
C ALA A 163 -1.04 2.73 -14.08
N SER A 164 -2.03 2.11 -14.74
CA SER A 164 -3.41 2.05 -14.26
C SER A 164 -3.54 1.30 -12.92
N ASN A 165 -2.86 0.15 -12.77
CA ASN A 165 -2.82 -0.58 -11.51
C ASN A 165 -2.15 0.24 -10.39
N THR A 166 -1.06 0.94 -10.70
CA THR A 166 -0.37 1.80 -9.73
C THR A 166 -1.22 3.00 -9.32
N LEU A 167 -1.95 3.59 -10.28
CA LEU A 167 -2.73 4.80 -10.06
C LEU A 167 -4.00 4.52 -9.24
N HIS A 168 -4.76 3.48 -9.59
CA HIS A 168 -6.08 3.23 -8.99
C HIS A 168 -6.40 1.75 -8.76
N GLY A 169 -5.45 0.82 -8.98
CA GLY A 169 -5.65 -0.60 -8.72
C GLY A 169 -6.43 -1.37 -9.80
N PHE A 170 -6.63 -0.78 -10.99
CA PHE A 170 -7.23 -1.45 -12.15
C PHE A 170 -8.69 -1.90 -11.98
N GLY A 171 -9.64 -1.02 -12.33
CA GLY A 171 -11.07 -1.34 -12.57
C GLY A 171 -11.89 -1.96 -11.41
N PRO A 172 -13.21 -2.14 -11.59
CA PRO A 172 -14.13 -2.46 -10.49
C PRO A 172 -14.02 -3.89 -9.94
N LEU A 173 -14.40 -4.04 -8.66
CA LEU A 173 -14.31 -5.23 -7.78
C LEU A 173 -14.76 -6.57 -8.37
N LYS A 174 -15.64 -6.57 -9.38
CA LYS A 174 -16.25 -7.79 -9.94
C LYS A 174 -15.36 -8.56 -10.92
N LYS A 175 -14.14 -8.09 -11.23
CA LYS A 175 -13.21 -8.72 -12.19
C LYS A 175 -11.73 -8.67 -11.77
N GLU A 176 -11.41 -9.09 -10.55
CA GLU A 176 -10.01 -9.34 -10.13
C GLU A 176 -9.10 -8.09 -10.00
N GLY A 177 -9.67 -6.89 -9.84
CA GLY A 177 -8.91 -5.66 -9.59
C GLY A 177 -8.23 -5.62 -8.21
N ASN A 178 -7.21 -4.76 -8.07
CA ASN A 178 -6.44 -4.53 -6.86
C ASN A 178 -6.86 -3.25 -6.10
N SER A 179 -7.95 -2.58 -6.49
CA SER A 179 -8.34 -1.30 -5.89
C SER A 179 -8.66 -1.34 -4.39
N SER A 180 -9.14 -2.47 -3.87
CA SER A 180 -9.30 -2.69 -2.42
C SER A 180 -7.98 -2.88 -1.68
N ASN A 181 -6.90 -3.14 -2.42
CA ASN A 181 -5.56 -3.38 -1.91
C ASN A 181 -4.76 -2.07 -1.79
N ARG A 182 -5.43 -0.97 -1.44
CA ARG A 182 -4.90 0.41 -1.40
C ARG A 182 -5.38 1.13 -0.16
N TRP A 183 -4.64 2.18 0.21
CA TRP A 183 -5.08 3.20 1.15
C TRP A 183 -4.64 4.58 0.63
N PHE A 184 -5.46 5.24 -0.18
CA PHE A 184 -5.10 6.47 -0.91
C PHE A 184 -4.79 7.67 -0.02
N ASP A 185 -5.19 7.63 1.24
CA ASP A 185 -4.82 8.63 2.24
C ASP A 185 -3.38 8.47 2.77
N LYS A 186 -2.72 7.33 2.52
CA LYS A 186 -1.34 7.12 2.97
C LYS A 186 -0.40 7.90 2.08
N THR A 187 0.53 8.63 2.70
CA THR A 187 1.51 9.46 1.97
C THR A 187 2.30 8.68 0.93
N ILE A 188 2.72 7.45 1.22
CA ILE A 188 3.43 6.61 0.27
C ILE A 188 3.00 5.15 0.39
N GLN A 189 2.75 4.56 -0.77
CA GLN A 189 2.39 3.16 -0.94
C GLN A 189 3.34 2.52 -1.96
N LEU A 190 4.03 1.46 -1.57
CA LEU A 190 4.82 0.63 -2.47
C LEU A 190 3.96 -0.52 -2.99
N ILE A 191 3.83 -0.64 -4.31
CA ILE A 191 2.97 -1.63 -4.95
C ILE A 191 3.86 -2.65 -5.66
N THR A 192 3.63 -3.94 -5.37
CA THR A 192 4.33 -5.04 -6.01
C THR A 192 3.32 -6.07 -6.48
N SER A 193 3.24 -6.30 -7.78
CA SER A 193 2.34 -7.26 -8.41
C SER A 193 3.03 -8.61 -8.64
N ARG A 194 2.26 -9.70 -8.59
CA ARG A 194 2.76 -11.08 -8.81
C ARG A 194 3.43 -11.31 -10.18
N ASP A 195 3.16 -10.45 -11.16
CA ASP A 195 3.80 -10.48 -12.50
C ASP A 195 5.16 -9.74 -12.55
N GLY A 196 5.68 -9.29 -11.39
CA GLY A 196 6.94 -8.58 -11.26
C GLY A 196 6.84 -7.07 -11.50
N SER A 197 5.64 -6.54 -11.74
CA SER A 197 5.44 -5.11 -11.87
C SER A 197 5.55 -4.43 -10.51
N VAL A 198 6.26 -3.30 -10.46
CA VAL A 198 6.43 -2.49 -9.25
C VAL A 198 6.01 -1.05 -9.52
N GLY A 199 5.43 -0.41 -8.52
CA GLY A 199 4.93 0.96 -8.62
C GLY A 199 4.92 1.69 -7.29
N VAL A 200 4.81 3.01 -7.35
CA VAL A 200 4.65 3.87 -6.17
C VAL A 200 3.42 4.73 -6.38
N ASN A 201 2.53 4.72 -5.40
CA ASN A 201 1.40 5.65 -5.30
C ASN A 201 1.66 6.55 -4.09
N PHE A 202 1.44 7.86 -4.23
CA PHE A 202 1.68 8.80 -3.15
C PHE A 202 0.58 9.85 -3.06
N GLU A 203 0.27 10.26 -1.83
CA GLU A 203 -0.67 11.34 -1.55
C GLU A 203 0.09 12.68 -1.60
N HIS A 204 -0.47 13.66 -2.30
CA HIS A 204 0.28 14.84 -2.75
C HIS A 204 0.33 15.98 -1.72
N THR A 205 -0.52 15.97 -0.69
CA THR A 205 -0.59 17.06 0.32
C THR A 205 0.74 17.32 1.06
N PRO A 206 1.47 16.30 1.58
CA PRO A 206 2.67 16.53 2.38
C PRO A 206 3.92 16.85 1.55
N SER A 207 4.01 16.39 0.30
CA SER A 207 5.26 16.43 -0.47
C SER A 207 5.03 16.48 -1.97
N ASP A 208 5.96 17.13 -2.69
CA ASP A 208 6.03 17.05 -4.14
C ASP A 208 6.81 15.82 -4.61
N ALA A 209 6.68 15.51 -5.89
CA ALA A 209 7.31 14.36 -6.53
C ALA A 209 8.84 14.34 -6.38
N GLY A 210 9.50 15.49 -6.24
CA GLY A 210 10.96 15.59 -6.10
C GLY A 210 11.52 14.78 -4.92
N ALA A 211 10.91 14.89 -3.74
CA ALA A 211 11.34 14.14 -2.55
C ALA A 211 11.01 12.65 -2.68
N ILE A 212 9.87 12.31 -3.28
CA ILE A 212 9.46 10.92 -3.54
C ILE A 212 10.44 10.24 -4.50
N ILE A 213 10.78 10.89 -5.62
CA ILE A 213 11.73 10.35 -6.61
C ILE A 213 13.12 10.20 -5.99
N ALA A 214 13.56 11.15 -5.16
CA ALA A 214 14.84 11.05 -4.46
C ALA A 214 14.86 9.84 -3.50
N LEU A 215 13.78 9.60 -2.76
CA LEU A 215 13.63 8.42 -1.90
C LEU A 215 13.68 7.12 -2.71
N VAL A 216 12.91 7.02 -3.80
CA VAL A 216 12.88 5.83 -4.67
C VAL A 216 14.25 5.56 -5.29
N ASN A 217 14.95 6.60 -5.78
CA ASN A 217 16.30 6.45 -6.31
C ASN A 217 17.27 5.94 -5.24
N ALA A 218 17.19 6.46 -4.01
CA ALA A 218 18.02 5.98 -2.90
C ALA A 218 17.75 4.50 -2.59
N MET A 219 16.49 4.06 -2.60
CA MET A 219 16.11 2.65 -2.43
C MET A 219 16.70 1.77 -3.53
N LEU A 220 16.54 2.15 -4.81
CA LEU A 220 17.06 1.40 -5.96
C LEU A 220 18.59 1.36 -5.99
N THR A 221 19.27 2.46 -5.62
CA THR A 221 20.72 2.48 -5.52
C THR A 221 21.22 1.56 -4.40
N ARG A 222 20.53 1.57 -3.24
CA ARG A 222 20.88 0.69 -2.13
C ARG A 222 20.68 -0.79 -2.49
N GLU A 223 19.61 -1.13 -3.21
CA GLU A 223 19.38 -2.49 -3.71
C GLU A 223 20.54 -2.96 -4.59
N LYS A 224 20.97 -2.14 -5.58
CA LYS A 224 22.07 -2.50 -6.49
C LYS A 224 23.40 -2.73 -5.81
N GLN A 225 23.60 -2.11 -4.64
CA GLN A 225 24.82 -2.21 -3.85
C GLN A 225 24.76 -3.36 -2.83
N GLY A 226 23.57 -3.85 -2.51
CA GLY A 226 23.38 -4.95 -1.59
C GLY A 226 23.52 -6.30 -2.28
N SER A 227 24.21 -7.23 -1.64
CA SER A 227 23.94 -8.66 -1.85
C SER A 227 22.69 -9.00 -1.05
N ILE A 228 21.60 -9.41 -1.72
CA ILE A 228 20.46 -9.99 -1.01
C ILE A 228 20.97 -11.30 -0.41
N GLU A 229 21.31 -11.29 0.88
CA GLU A 229 21.52 -12.52 1.63
C GLU A 229 20.16 -13.23 1.70
N THR A 230 19.93 -14.18 0.80
CA THR A 230 18.82 -15.13 0.91
C THR A 230 19.11 -16.07 2.07
N SER A 231 19.02 -15.58 3.31
CA SER A 231 18.94 -16.47 4.45
C SER A 231 17.61 -17.21 4.39
N ASP A 232 17.61 -18.47 4.81
CA ASP A 232 16.49 -19.39 4.64
C ASP A 232 15.25 -18.90 5.42
N SER A 233 14.37 -18.12 4.76
CA SER A 233 13.12 -17.56 5.31
C SER A 233 12.27 -18.64 6.00
N MET A 234 12.37 -19.89 5.52
CA MET A 234 11.67 -21.05 6.07
C MET A 234 12.14 -21.44 7.47
N SER A 235 13.41 -21.21 7.81
CA SER A 235 13.95 -21.48 9.15
C SER A 235 13.42 -20.48 10.19
N LEU A 236 13.28 -19.20 9.79
CA LEU A 236 12.71 -18.15 10.63
C LEU A 236 11.20 -18.35 10.83
N ILE A 237 10.46 -18.74 9.78
CA ILE A 237 9.03 -19.13 9.86
C ILE A 237 8.79 -20.19 10.93
N ARG A 238 9.70 -21.16 11.06
CA ARG A 238 9.59 -22.26 12.04
C ARG A 238 9.94 -21.85 13.47
N SER A 239 10.65 -20.73 13.67
CA SER A 239 11.11 -20.29 14.99
C SER A 239 10.02 -19.68 15.88
N GLY A 240 8.82 -19.43 15.35
CA GLY A 240 7.71 -18.82 16.10
C GLY A 240 7.84 -17.31 16.35
N ASN A 241 9.00 -16.69 16.08
CA ASN A 241 9.21 -15.25 16.26
C ASN A 241 8.34 -14.38 15.34
N LEU A 242 7.91 -14.90 14.19
CA LEU A 242 7.11 -14.15 13.21
C LEU A 242 5.67 -13.88 13.65
N ASP A 243 5.11 -14.69 14.56
CA ASP A 243 3.77 -14.42 15.12
C ASP A 243 3.74 -13.14 15.95
N ARG A 244 4.89 -12.71 16.49
CA ARG A 244 5.02 -11.43 17.20
C ARG A 244 5.29 -10.25 16.26
N MET A 245 5.72 -10.53 15.02
CA MET A 245 6.08 -9.50 14.03
C MET A 245 4.91 -9.11 13.13
N VAL A 246 3.96 -10.03 12.89
CA VAL A 246 2.83 -9.85 12.00
C VAL A 246 1.53 -9.92 12.78
N ARG A 247 0.74 -8.84 12.75
CA ARG A 247 -0.57 -8.77 13.37
C ARG A 247 -1.65 -8.56 12.31
N THR A 248 -2.60 -9.50 12.22
CA THR A 248 -3.76 -9.36 11.33
C THR A 248 -4.70 -8.28 11.87
N LEU A 249 -5.07 -7.32 11.01
CA LEU A 249 -6.02 -6.27 11.34
C LEU A 249 -7.37 -6.62 10.69
N ALA A 250 -8.38 -6.84 11.52
CA ALA A 250 -9.72 -7.21 11.07
C ALA A 250 -10.70 -6.05 11.29
N TRP A 251 -11.49 -5.74 10.28
CA TRP A 251 -12.59 -4.78 10.39
C TRP A 251 -13.83 -5.43 11.04
N ASN A 252 -14.52 -4.68 11.87
CA ASN A 252 -15.86 -4.97 12.36
C ASN A 252 -16.88 -4.14 11.56
N LEU A 253 -17.49 -4.75 10.54
CA LEU A 253 -18.36 -4.07 9.59
C LEU A 253 -19.80 -4.60 9.71
N ASP A 254 -20.77 -3.70 9.63
CA ASP A 254 -22.16 -4.07 9.45
C ASP A 254 -22.50 -4.32 7.96
N SER A 255 -23.69 -4.86 7.68
CA SER A 255 -24.10 -5.16 6.31
C SER A 255 -24.16 -3.93 5.40
N ALA A 256 -24.43 -2.74 5.96
CA ALA A 256 -24.47 -1.49 5.20
C ALA A 256 -23.06 -0.99 4.84
N ASP A 257 -22.09 -1.19 5.73
CA ASP A 257 -20.68 -0.91 5.47
C ASP A 257 -20.15 -1.82 4.35
N GLN A 258 -20.49 -3.10 4.39
CA GLN A 258 -20.13 -4.07 3.35
C GLN A 258 -20.70 -3.66 1.98
N GLU A 259 -21.98 -3.27 1.93
CA GLU A 259 -22.60 -2.79 0.69
C GLU A 259 -21.88 -1.52 0.17
N MET A 260 -21.53 -0.59 1.06
CA MET A 260 -20.77 0.61 0.67
C MET A 260 -19.38 0.27 0.13
N THR A 261 -18.64 -0.66 0.73
CA THR A 261 -17.34 -1.09 0.19
C THR A 261 -17.49 -1.67 -1.22
N SER A 262 -18.55 -2.45 -1.48
CA SER A 262 -18.84 -2.98 -2.80
C SER A 262 -19.18 -1.88 -3.80
N ARG A 263 -19.99 -0.89 -3.41
CA ARG A 263 -20.37 0.24 -4.27
C ARG A 263 -19.20 1.16 -4.56
N ALA A 264 -18.33 1.40 -3.58
CA ALA A 264 -17.13 2.21 -3.75
C ALA A 264 -16.20 1.62 -4.83
N GLY A 265 -16.03 0.30 -4.87
CA GLY A 265 -15.26 -0.32 -5.93
C GLY A 265 -15.94 -0.32 -7.31
N ASP A 266 -17.28 -0.30 -7.39
CA ASP A 266 -18.00 -0.13 -8.66
C ASP A 266 -17.85 1.30 -9.22
N ASN A 267 -17.55 2.29 -8.38
CA ASN A 267 -17.41 3.70 -8.75
C ASN A 267 -16.01 4.09 -9.26
N ILE A 268 -15.02 3.20 -9.20
CA ILE A 268 -13.69 3.47 -9.75
C ILE A 268 -13.79 3.43 -11.27
N GLN A 269 -13.82 4.61 -11.88
CA GLN A 269 -13.88 4.77 -13.33
C GLN A 269 -12.60 4.20 -13.98
N THR A 270 -12.78 3.36 -15.00
CA THR A 270 -11.75 2.84 -15.91
C THR A 270 -11.55 3.74 -17.11
#